data_AF-A0ABD5RZB1-F1
#
_entry.id   AF-A0ABD5RZB1-F1
#
_cell.length_a   1.000
_cell.length_b   1.000
_cell.length_c   1.000
_cell.angle_alpha   90.00
_cell.angle_beta   90.00
_cell.angle_gamma   90.00
#
_symmetry.space_group_name_H-M   'P 1'
#
loop_
_entity.id
_entity.type
_entity.pdbx_description
1 polymer ?
#
loop_
_entity_poly.entity_id
_entity_poly.type
_entity_poly.pdbx_seq_one_letter_code
_entity_poly.pdbx_strand_id
1 'polypeptide(L)'
;MTSKKRRQRGSRTHGGGTHKNRRGAGNRGGRGRAGRDKHEMHNYPSREKHGFKRPETAQEDVLEVRIQTLDEDAALYAADGLAEEEGDGYRFDAREAVEDGFDADVVKVLAGGQVRQELH
;
A
#
# COMPACT_ATOMS: atom_id res chain seq x y z
N MET A 1 -2.66 -0.74 35.94
CA MET A 1 -3.28 -2.07 35.71
C MET A 1 -2.21 -3.10 35.33
N THR A 2 -2.11 -4.21 36.06
CA THR A 2 -1.09 -5.25 35.79
C THR A 2 -1.44 -6.04 34.52
N SER A 3 -0.45 -6.30 33.65
CA SER A 3 -0.65 -7.02 32.39
C SER A 3 -1.11 -8.46 32.57
N LYS A 4 -1.82 -9.01 31.56
CA LYS A 4 -2.25 -10.42 31.53
C LYS A 4 -1.10 -11.38 31.82
N LYS A 5 0.10 -11.12 31.25
CA LYS A 5 1.31 -11.94 31.41
C LYS A 5 1.76 -12.06 32.88
N ARG A 6 1.78 -10.94 33.63
CA ARG A 6 2.19 -10.93 35.04
C ARG A 6 1.21 -11.70 35.93
N ARG A 7 -0.09 -11.67 35.62
CA ARG A 7 -1.15 -12.38 36.37
C ARG A 7 -1.16 -13.90 36.18
N GLN A 8 -0.33 -14.47 35.30
CA GLN A 8 -0.37 -15.93 35.03
C GLN A 8 0.50 -16.78 35.97
N ARG A 9 1.39 -16.20 36.78
CA ARG A 9 2.18 -16.97 37.77
C ARG A 9 1.23 -17.67 38.75
N GLY A 10 1.45 -18.95 39.01
CA GLY A 10 0.56 -19.78 39.85
C GLY A 10 -0.64 -20.40 39.12
N SER A 11 -0.98 -19.98 37.89
CA SER A 11 -2.14 -20.52 37.14
C SER A 11 -1.96 -21.94 36.57
N ARG A 12 -0.78 -22.55 36.76
CA ARG A 12 -0.33 -23.81 36.14
C ARG A 12 -0.21 -23.80 34.61
N THR A 13 -1.20 -23.31 33.85
CA THR A 13 -1.27 -23.50 32.38
C THR A 13 -1.23 -22.23 31.54
N HIS A 14 -1.18 -21.04 32.17
CA HIS A 14 -1.13 -19.75 31.48
C HIS A 14 -2.26 -19.58 30.43
N GLY A 15 -3.46 -20.09 30.72
CA GLY A 15 -4.63 -20.05 29.83
C GLY A 15 -4.53 -20.95 28.60
N GLY A 16 -3.69 -21.99 28.62
CA GLY A 16 -3.52 -22.95 27.51
C GLY A 16 -4.50 -24.12 27.49
N GLY A 17 -5.48 -24.12 28.39
CA GLY A 17 -6.34 -25.28 28.64
C GLY A 17 -5.55 -26.38 29.36
N THR A 18 -5.65 -27.61 28.88
CA THR A 18 -4.93 -28.77 29.45
C THR A 18 -3.41 -28.65 29.29
N HIS A 19 -2.65 -29.17 30.26
CA HIS A 19 -1.17 -29.20 30.23
C HIS A 19 -0.58 -30.08 29.10
N LYS A 20 -1.43 -30.81 28.38
CA LYS A 20 -1.06 -31.61 27.21
C LYS A 20 -1.12 -30.80 25.90
N ASN A 21 -1.73 -29.60 25.92
CA ASN A 21 -1.70 -28.63 24.83
C ASN A 21 -0.40 -27.80 24.88
N ARG A 22 -0.18 -26.94 23.86
CA ARG A 22 1.01 -26.06 23.74
C ARG A 22 2.34 -26.82 23.79
N ARG A 23 2.40 -27.98 23.12
CA ARG A 23 3.64 -28.74 22.88
C ARG A 23 4.34 -28.20 21.61
N GLY A 24 4.77 -29.09 20.72
CA GLY A 24 5.41 -28.73 19.47
C GLY A 24 4.45 -28.27 18.36
N ALA A 25 4.93 -28.38 17.12
CA ALA A 25 4.21 -27.99 15.91
C ALA A 25 2.87 -28.70 15.70
N GLY A 26 2.69 -29.91 16.27
CA GLY A 26 1.41 -30.61 16.22
C GLY A 26 0.23 -29.83 16.82
N ASN A 27 0.48 -28.96 17.81
CA ASN A 27 -0.57 -28.07 18.35
C ASN A 27 -0.98 -26.95 17.39
N ARG A 28 -0.28 -26.80 16.26
CA ARG A 28 -0.51 -25.79 15.21
C ARG A 28 -0.63 -26.45 13.82
N GLY A 29 -0.99 -27.73 13.76
CA GLY A 29 -1.16 -28.45 12.49
C GLY A 29 0.10 -28.65 11.65
N GLY A 30 1.29 -28.32 12.16
CA GLY A 30 2.56 -28.37 11.45
C GLY A 30 3.41 -27.11 11.65
N ARG A 31 4.46 -26.95 10.84
CA ARG A 31 5.31 -25.74 10.84
C ARG A 31 5.01 -24.93 9.57
N GLY A 32 4.98 -23.60 9.69
CA GLY A 32 4.77 -22.71 8.55
C GLY A 32 3.38 -22.91 7.92
N ARG A 33 3.31 -23.03 6.59
CA ARG A 33 2.07 -23.26 5.82
C ARG A 33 1.78 -24.76 5.59
N ALA A 34 2.17 -25.62 6.53
CA ALA A 34 1.90 -27.05 6.43
C ALA A 34 0.39 -27.30 6.46
N GLY A 35 -0.12 -28.22 5.63
CA GLY A 35 -1.55 -28.51 5.59
C GLY A 35 -2.41 -27.49 4.83
N ARG A 36 -1.81 -26.47 4.19
CA ARG A 36 -2.53 -25.45 3.40
C ARG A 36 -3.36 -25.97 2.23
N ASP A 37 -3.17 -27.22 1.84
CA ASP A 37 -3.94 -27.94 0.81
C ASP A 37 -4.62 -29.20 1.37
N LYS A 38 -4.68 -29.32 2.70
CA LYS A 38 -5.26 -30.45 3.45
C LYS A 38 -5.99 -29.95 4.69
N HIS A 39 -5.57 -30.37 5.89
CA HIS A 39 -6.28 -30.12 7.16
C HIS A 39 -6.29 -28.65 7.62
N GLU A 40 -5.49 -27.77 7.01
CA GLU A 40 -5.50 -26.32 7.23
C GLU A 40 -5.75 -25.56 5.90
N MET A 41 -6.57 -26.10 5.00
CA MET A 41 -6.82 -25.48 3.68
C MET A 41 -7.65 -24.19 3.74
N HIS A 42 -8.42 -23.98 4.80
CA HIS A 42 -9.35 -22.86 4.89
C HIS A 42 -8.59 -21.52 4.86
N ASN A 43 -9.08 -20.58 4.05
CA ASN A 43 -8.52 -19.23 3.85
C ASN A 43 -7.12 -19.19 3.23
N TYR A 44 -6.60 -20.30 2.68
CA TYR A 44 -5.45 -20.25 1.79
C TYR A 44 -5.90 -20.04 0.33
N PRO A 45 -5.16 -19.23 -0.46
CA PRO A 45 -5.41 -19.14 -1.89
C PRO A 45 -5.12 -20.47 -2.59
N SER A 46 -5.75 -20.70 -3.74
CA SER A 46 -5.53 -21.88 -4.58
C SER A 46 -4.06 -21.98 -5.02
N ARG A 47 -3.62 -23.20 -5.37
CA ARG A 47 -2.22 -23.49 -5.76
C ARG A 47 -1.96 -23.38 -7.26
N GLU A 48 -2.74 -22.58 -7.96
CA GLU A 48 -2.73 -22.52 -9.40
C GLU A 48 -1.70 -21.50 -9.92
N LYS A 49 -1.30 -21.68 -11.18
CA LYS A 49 -0.49 -20.70 -11.91
C LYS A 49 -1.43 -19.91 -12.82
N HIS A 50 -1.33 -18.58 -12.79
CA HIS A 50 -2.13 -17.70 -13.65
C HIS A 50 -1.25 -16.62 -14.28
N GLY A 51 -1.43 -16.38 -15.58
CA GLY A 51 -0.76 -15.32 -16.34
C GLY A 51 0.75 -15.52 -16.56
N PHE A 52 1.42 -14.44 -16.91
CA PHE A 52 2.88 -14.33 -17.05
C PHE A 52 3.34 -12.93 -16.62
N LYS A 53 4.65 -12.74 -16.40
CA LYS A 53 5.24 -11.43 -16.13
C LYS A 53 6.02 -10.96 -17.36
N ARG A 54 5.81 -9.71 -17.78
CA ARG A 54 6.64 -9.07 -18.81
C ARG A 54 8.06 -8.84 -18.25
N PRO A 55 9.10 -8.78 -19.09
CA PRO A 55 10.43 -8.34 -18.67
C PRO A 55 10.37 -6.95 -18.01
N GLU A 56 11.18 -6.72 -16.99
CA GLU A 56 11.21 -5.45 -16.25
C GLU A 56 11.56 -4.27 -17.17
N THR A 57 12.53 -4.45 -18.07
CA THR A 57 12.95 -3.43 -19.06
C THR A 57 11.89 -3.11 -20.12
N ALA A 58 10.78 -3.84 -20.15
CA ALA A 58 9.69 -3.63 -21.09
C ALA A 58 8.42 -3.09 -20.40
N GLN A 59 8.48 -2.79 -19.10
CA GLN A 59 7.40 -2.17 -18.35
C GLN A 59 7.71 -0.68 -18.23
N GLU A 60 6.73 0.16 -18.56
CA GLU A 60 6.84 1.61 -18.39
C GLU A 60 6.56 1.96 -16.92
N ASP A 61 7.38 2.85 -16.35
CA ASP A 61 7.09 3.48 -15.08
C ASP A 61 6.23 4.73 -15.31
N VAL A 62 5.03 4.72 -14.74
CA VAL A 62 4.03 5.78 -14.93
C VAL A 62 3.71 6.39 -13.59
N LEU A 63 4.11 7.64 -13.41
CA LEU A 63 3.77 8.42 -12.24
C LEU A 63 2.45 9.16 -12.49
N GLU A 64 1.53 9.07 -11.55
CA GLU A 64 0.18 9.59 -11.69
C GLU A 64 -0.07 10.75 -10.72
N VAL A 65 -0.64 11.85 -11.21
CA VAL A 65 -1.13 12.96 -10.40
C VAL A 65 -2.59 13.23 -10.70
N ARG A 66 -3.40 13.46 -9.67
CA ARG A 66 -4.82 13.78 -9.87
C ARG A 66 -4.99 15.27 -10.13
N ILE A 67 -5.86 15.62 -11.07
CA ILE A 67 -6.15 17.01 -11.40
C ILE A 67 -6.70 17.80 -10.19
N GLN A 68 -7.43 17.15 -9.28
CA GLN A 68 -7.90 17.78 -8.05
C GLN A 68 -6.75 18.21 -7.14
N THR A 69 -5.67 17.44 -7.07
CA THR A 69 -4.50 17.81 -6.27
C THR A 69 -3.82 19.04 -6.86
N LEU A 70 -3.67 19.08 -8.19
CA LEU A 70 -3.16 20.25 -8.89
C LEU A 70 -4.05 21.49 -8.66
N ASP A 71 -5.38 21.31 -8.66
CA ASP A 71 -6.34 22.39 -8.40
C ASP A 71 -6.31 22.89 -6.94
N GLU A 72 -6.29 21.99 -5.96
CA GLU A 72 -6.37 22.34 -4.54
C GLU A 72 -5.06 22.98 -4.03
N ASP A 73 -3.92 22.54 -4.56
CA ASP A 73 -2.59 23.00 -4.14
C ASP A 73 -1.96 24.03 -5.11
N ALA A 74 -2.70 24.49 -6.13
CA ALA A 74 -2.20 25.40 -7.17
C ALA A 74 -1.42 26.61 -6.64
N ALA A 75 -1.97 27.30 -5.62
CA ALA A 75 -1.34 28.46 -5.02
C ALA A 75 -0.07 28.12 -4.23
N LEU A 76 0.02 26.91 -3.66
CA LEU A 76 1.23 26.44 -2.98
C LEU A 76 2.31 26.12 -4.01
N TYR A 77 1.95 25.43 -5.10
CA TYR A 77 2.89 25.16 -6.18
C TYR A 77 3.45 26.44 -6.81
N ALA A 78 2.64 27.48 -6.98
CA ALA A 78 3.12 28.78 -7.44
C ALA A 78 4.10 29.42 -6.45
N ALA A 79 3.80 29.36 -5.15
CA ALA A 79 4.69 29.88 -4.10
C ALA A 79 6.03 29.13 -4.03
N ASP A 80 6.03 27.82 -4.30
CA ASP A 80 7.20 26.96 -4.31
C ASP A 80 7.97 26.98 -5.65
N GLY A 81 7.46 27.71 -6.66
CA GLY A 81 8.08 27.84 -7.98
C GLY A 81 7.88 26.62 -8.89
N LEU A 82 6.89 25.77 -8.59
CA LEU A 82 6.49 24.58 -9.36
C LEU A 82 5.30 24.85 -10.30
N ALA A 83 4.75 26.07 -10.27
CA ALA A 83 3.69 26.55 -11.17
C ALA A 83 3.86 28.04 -11.46
N GLU A 84 3.34 28.50 -12.60
CA GLU A 84 3.33 29.91 -12.99
C GLU A 84 1.90 30.46 -12.90
N GLU A 85 1.73 31.67 -12.34
CA GLU A 85 0.46 32.39 -12.42
C GLU A 85 0.26 32.90 -13.86
N GLU A 86 -0.78 32.44 -14.56
CA GLU A 86 -1.10 32.81 -15.93
C GLU A 86 -2.53 33.37 -15.99
N GLY A 87 -2.66 34.69 -16.11
CA GLY A 87 -3.97 35.37 -16.16
C GLY A 87 -4.77 35.18 -14.86
N ASP A 88 -5.93 34.54 -14.96
CA ASP A 88 -6.81 34.18 -13.84
C ASP A 88 -6.61 32.72 -13.36
N GLY A 89 -5.55 32.05 -13.84
CA GLY A 89 -5.28 30.63 -13.59
C GLY A 89 -3.81 30.32 -13.31
N TYR A 90 -3.48 29.03 -13.35
CA TYR A 90 -2.14 28.52 -13.08
C TYR A 90 -1.67 27.58 -14.20
N ARG A 91 -0.40 27.68 -14.57
CA ARG A 91 0.26 26.81 -15.54
C ARG A 91 1.21 25.86 -14.83
N PHE A 92 1.15 24.56 -15.16
CA PHE A 92 1.98 23.53 -14.53
C PHE A 92 2.78 22.73 -15.56
N ASP A 93 4.03 22.41 -15.25
CA ASP A 93 4.66 21.19 -15.78
C ASP A 93 4.32 20.04 -14.83
N ALA A 94 3.48 19.11 -15.28
CA ALA A 94 3.07 17.97 -14.47
C ALA A 94 4.25 17.15 -13.93
N ARG A 95 5.42 17.19 -14.60
CA ARG A 95 6.64 16.49 -14.15
C ARG A 95 7.29 17.14 -12.93
N GLU A 96 7.09 18.44 -12.73
CA GLU A 96 7.59 19.15 -11.55
C GLU A 96 6.65 18.98 -10.35
N ALA A 97 5.37 18.75 -10.60
CA ALA A 97 4.37 18.54 -9.55
C ALA A 97 4.45 17.16 -8.87
N VAL A 98 5.23 16.22 -9.43
CA VAL A 98 5.36 14.86 -8.91
C VAL A 98 6.83 14.57 -8.59
N GLU A 99 7.08 14.04 -7.39
CA GLU A 99 8.40 13.56 -7.00
C GLU A 99 8.91 12.51 -8.00
N ASP A 100 10.18 12.60 -8.40
CA ASP A 100 10.82 11.77 -9.43
C ASP A 100 10.14 11.84 -10.82
N GLY A 101 9.35 12.88 -11.09
CA GLY A 101 8.61 13.06 -12.35
C GLY A 101 9.48 13.12 -13.62
N PHE A 102 10.77 13.45 -13.48
CA PHE A 102 11.73 13.43 -14.59
C PHE A 102 12.44 12.09 -14.79
N ASP A 103 12.40 11.19 -13.80
CA ASP A 103 13.00 9.86 -13.86
C ASP A 103 12.03 8.78 -14.38
N ALA A 104 10.72 9.06 -14.34
CA ALA A 104 9.69 8.19 -14.89
C ALA A 104 9.61 8.23 -16.42
N ASP A 105 9.12 7.15 -17.03
CA ASP A 105 8.88 7.10 -18.47
C ASP A 105 7.74 8.04 -18.90
N VAL A 106 6.69 8.14 -18.06
CA VAL A 106 5.51 8.97 -18.32
C VAL A 106 4.97 9.57 -17.03
N VAL A 107 4.66 10.87 -17.06
CA VAL A 107 3.81 11.50 -16.03
C VAL A 107 2.41 11.66 -16.58
N LYS A 108 1.42 11.12 -15.86
CA LYS A 108 0.02 11.05 -16.29
C LYS A 108 -0.88 11.81 -15.34
N VAL A 109 -1.57 12.83 -15.86
CA VAL A 109 -2.62 13.54 -15.13
C VAL A 109 -3.93 12.76 -15.22
N LEU A 110 -4.51 12.40 -14.07
CA LEU A 110 -5.78 11.70 -13.95
C LEU A 110 -6.92 12.67 -13.62
N ALA A 111 -8.03 12.55 -14.34
CA ALA A 111 -9.22 13.40 -14.19
C ALA A 111 -10.10 13.04 -12.97
N GLY A 112 -9.48 12.70 -11.84
CA GLY A 112 -10.20 12.36 -10.60
C GLY A 112 -10.44 13.59 -9.72
N GLY A 113 -11.72 13.93 -9.49
CA GLY A 113 -12.15 15.01 -8.61
C GLY A 113 -12.72 16.20 -9.37
N GLN A 114 -12.56 17.41 -8.84
CA GLN A 114 -13.06 18.66 -9.42
C GLN A 114 -11.90 19.58 -9.80
N VAL A 115 -12.15 20.46 -10.77
CA VAL A 115 -11.29 21.59 -11.13
C VAL A 115 -12.14 22.84 -10.95
N ARG A 116 -11.70 23.75 -10.08
CA ARG A 116 -12.41 24.97 -9.71
C ARG A 116 -11.74 26.22 -10.27
N GLN A 117 -10.52 26.07 -10.78
CA GLN A 117 -9.69 27.14 -11.31
C GLN A 117 -9.37 26.87 -12.80
N GLU A 118 -8.88 27.88 -13.51
CA GLU A 118 -8.30 27.65 -14.84
C GLU A 118 -6.88 27.07 -14.65
N LEU A 119 -6.62 25.91 -15.26
CA LEU A 119 -5.34 25.21 -15.19
C LEU A 119 -4.83 24.98 -16.62
N HIS A 120 -3.56 25.31 -16.88
CA HIS A 120 -2.90 25.19 -18.18
C HIS A 120 -1.72 24.20 -18.16
#